data_AF-A0A7Y4Z9A6-F1
#
_entry.id   AF-A0A7Y4Z9A6-F1
#
_cell.length_a   1.000
_cell.length_b   1.000
_cell.length_c   1.000
_cell.angle_alpha   90.00
_cell.angle_beta   90.00
_cell.angle_gamma   90.00
#
_symmetry.space_group_name_H-M   'P 1'
#
loop_
_entity.id
_entity.type
_entity.pdbx_description
1 polymer ?
#
loop_
_entity_poly.entity_id
_entity_poly.type
_entity_poly.pdbx_seq_one_letter_code
_entity_poly.pdbx_strand_id
1 'polypeptide(L)'
;MKSVFIGHFRPTQDEFTQLWNESIFAIDANVLLNLYRYSSGTRNELEKALNQIKDKVFITHQAAKEFLKNRLNVTAGQAEEYKKAIISINNLLTTLSSNDRHPFLPDSELPKLKEYSDKLIAILEDQQKSLLAKLTDDEILDFVEKLFDGKTGNPFSHEKLVEIAKEGEERYRLETPPGYKDNKKDNTTDPYRKYGDLIVWHQILEHSASHKKSVIFITDDKKDDWWLEQSGKTIAPRPELIEEFFEKTEQKFWMYTVDRFIQESAKISKSTVRDEVIEEIIKVSLDSNEINLFEAPSIEVYQEPFDSPVDEWQGGFLIVHLNRPMRYATGTGKFNPKFSSIPEFNVKLVDSPYENKNMVTLSFGCGTTRDFNVHLKARDTLLEAGNYVFEYTASESIEFKEEK
;
A
#
# COMPACT_ATOMS: atom_id res chain seq x y z
N MET A 1 34.44 -18.19 -0.84
CA MET A 1 33.46 -17.23 -0.27
C MET A 1 32.26 -17.06 -1.20
N LYS A 2 32.45 -16.62 -2.46
CA LYS A 2 31.34 -16.45 -3.44
C LYS A 2 30.46 -17.71 -3.61
N SER A 3 31.05 -18.90 -3.63
CA SER A 3 30.33 -20.18 -3.78
C SER A 3 29.53 -20.63 -2.55
N VAL A 4 29.78 -20.03 -1.38
CA VAL A 4 29.13 -20.40 -0.11
C VAL A 4 28.09 -19.36 0.31
N PHE A 5 28.37 -18.08 0.05
CA PHE A 5 27.52 -16.95 0.43
C PHE A 5 26.94 -16.29 -0.82
N ILE A 6 26.32 -17.08 -1.68
CA ILE A 6 25.88 -16.65 -3.02
C ILE A 6 24.94 -15.43 -2.99
N GLY A 7 24.12 -15.29 -1.94
CA GLY A 7 23.19 -14.16 -1.77
C GLY A 7 23.87 -12.82 -1.51
N HIS A 8 25.14 -12.82 -1.10
CA HIS A 8 25.90 -11.61 -0.78
C HIS A 8 26.73 -11.06 -1.95
N PHE A 9 26.82 -11.78 -3.07
CA PHE A 9 27.63 -11.35 -4.22
C PHE A 9 26.75 -11.03 -5.41
N ARG A 10 26.72 -9.74 -5.77
CA ARG A 10 26.03 -9.28 -6.97
C ARG A 10 26.63 -9.93 -8.23
N PRO A 11 25.80 -10.37 -9.19
CA PRO A 11 26.27 -10.84 -10.49
C PRO A 11 27.09 -9.78 -11.25
N THR A 12 28.07 -10.22 -12.03
CA THR A 12 28.77 -9.37 -13.01
C THR A 12 27.86 -9.04 -14.20
N GLN A 13 28.26 -8.10 -15.06
CA GLN A 13 27.46 -7.77 -16.25
C GLN A 13 27.28 -8.97 -17.20
N ASP A 14 28.29 -9.82 -17.32
CA ASP A 14 28.22 -11.04 -18.13
C ASP A 14 27.30 -12.07 -17.48
N GLU A 15 27.40 -12.25 -16.15
CA GLU A 15 26.50 -13.12 -15.39
C GLU A 15 25.04 -12.64 -15.46
N PHE A 16 24.78 -11.33 -15.46
CA PHE A 16 23.45 -10.75 -15.68
C PHE A 16 22.92 -11.03 -17.09
N THR A 17 23.77 -10.88 -18.10
CA THR A 17 23.38 -11.15 -19.49
C THR A 17 23.02 -12.62 -19.68
N GLN A 18 23.82 -13.52 -19.08
CA GLN A 18 23.50 -14.94 -19.06
C GLN A 18 22.17 -15.20 -18.35
N LEU A 19 21.99 -14.63 -17.15
CA LEU A 19 20.76 -14.80 -16.37
C LEU A 19 19.53 -14.34 -17.16
N TRP A 20 19.59 -13.16 -17.79
CA TRP A 20 18.50 -12.66 -18.62
C TRP A 20 18.14 -13.61 -19.78
N ASN A 21 19.14 -14.22 -20.39
CA ASN A 21 18.93 -15.11 -21.53
C ASN A 21 18.39 -16.48 -21.13
N GLU A 22 18.75 -16.99 -19.96
CA GLU A 22 18.41 -18.35 -19.51
C GLU A 22 17.18 -18.41 -18.60
N SER A 23 16.80 -17.29 -17.98
CA SER A 23 15.74 -17.24 -16.98
C SER A 23 14.32 -17.22 -17.55
N ILE A 24 13.41 -17.78 -16.75
CA ILE A 24 11.98 -17.52 -16.81
C ILE A 24 11.72 -16.19 -16.08
N PHE A 25 10.78 -15.39 -16.58
CA PHE A 25 10.39 -14.12 -16.00
C PHE A 25 9.06 -14.28 -15.27
N ALA A 26 9.12 -14.41 -13.95
CA ALA A 26 7.94 -14.45 -13.10
C ALA A 26 7.43 -13.01 -12.91
N ILE A 27 6.15 -12.76 -13.22
CA ILE A 27 5.58 -11.41 -13.15
C ILE A 27 4.59 -11.33 -11.98
N ASP A 28 4.76 -10.33 -11.13
CA ASP A 28 3.87 -10.07 -10.01
C ASP A 28 2.54 -9.41 -10.44
N ALA A 29 1.51 -9.53 -9.62
CA ALA A 29 0.21 -8.92 -9.84
C ALA A 29 0.30 -7.39 -9.92
N ASN A 30 1.13 -6.77 -9.06
CA ASN A 30 1.25 -5.31 -9.00
C ASN A 30 1.78 -4.69 -10.30
N VAL A 31 2.70 -5.38 -11.00
CA VAL A 31 3.24 -4.97 -12.29
C VAL A 31 2.14 -4.89 -13.33
N LEU A 32 1.27 -5.90 -13.37
CA LEU A 32 0.14 -5.95 -14.30
C LEU A 32 -0.95 -4.95 -13.93
N LEU A 33 -1.20 -4.72 -12.64
CA LEU A 33 -2.14 -3.69 -12.18
C LEU A 33 -1.66 -2.28 -12.53
N ASN A 34 -0.33 -2.05 -12.60
CA ASN A 34 0.21 -0.76 -12.99
C ASN A 34 -0.07 -0.39 -14.46
N LEU A 35 -0.37 -1.37 -15.34
CA LEU A 35 -0.83 -1.08 -16.71
C LEU A 35 -2.10 -0.22 -16.75
N TYR A 36 -2.93 -0.25 -15.69
CA TYR A 36 -4.12 0.60 -15.53
C TYR A 36 -3.81 1.98 -14.93
N ARG A 37 -2.62 2.17 -14.35
CA ARG A 37 -2.20 3.39 -13.66
C ARG A 37 -1.31 4.27 -14.53
N TYR A 38 -0.63 3.68 -15.50
CA TYR A 38 0.24 4.39 -16.42
C TYR A 38 -0.52 5.15 -17.50
N SER A 39 0.06 6.26 -17.93
CA SER A 39 -0.23 6.92 -19.19
C SER A 39 -0.08 5.94 -20.35
N SER A 40 -0.78 6.18 -21.46
CA SER A 40 -0.70 5.30 -22.62
C SER A 40 0.74 5.13 -23.14
N GLY A 41 1.56 6.18 -23.06
CA GLY A 41 2.97 6.13 -23.48
C GLY A 41 3.79 5.20 -22.61
N THR A 42 3.68 5.31 -21.28
CA THR A 42 4.41 4.49 -20.32
C THR A 42 3.92 3.04 -20.33
N ARG A 43 2.60 2.84 -20.44
CA ARG A 43 2.00 1.51 -20.63
C ARG A 43 2.57 0.79 -21.85
N ASN A 44 2.66 1.48 -22.99
CA ASN A 44 3.18 0.90 -24.22
C ASN A 44 4.65 0.46 -24.10
N GLU A 45 5.49 1.18 -23.33
CA GLU A 45 6.87 0.76 -23.10
C GLU A 45 6.94 -0.49 -22.21
N LEU A 46 6.08 -0.62 -21.19
CA LEU A 46 6.00 -1.84 -20.40
C LEU A 46 5.47 -3.03 -21.23
N GLU A 47 4.41 -2.84 -22.01
CA GLU A 47 3.88 -3.89 -22.91
C GLU A 47 4.94 -4.34 -23.92
N LYS A 48 5.72 -3.40 -24.48
CA LYS A 48 6.84 -3.69 -25.38
C LYS A 48 7.93 -4.49 -24.68
N ALA A 49 8.32 -4.12 -23.46
CA ALA A 49 9.32 -4.85 -22.68
C ALA A 49 8.85 -6.28 -22.36
N LEU A 50 7.60 -6.45 -21.92
CA LEU A 50 6.99 -7.77 -21.67
C LEU A 50 6.89 -8.61 -22.96
N ASN A 51 6.54 -8.00 -24.09
CA ASN A 51 6.50 -8.68 -25.38
C ASN A 51 7.87 -9.21 -25.85
N GLN A 52 8.97 -8.54 -25.50
CA GLN A 52 10.32 -9.02 -25.83
C GLN A 52 10.67 -10.33 -25.13
N ILE A 53 10.10 -10.58 -23.94
CA ILE A 53 10.35 -11.77 -23.14
C ILE A 53 9.17 -12.76 -23.17
N LYS A 54 8.18 -12.55 -24.05
CA LYS A 54 6.90 -13.29 -24.08
C LYS A 54 7.03 -14.81 -24.08
N ASP A 55 8.11 -15.38 -24.64
CA ASP A 55 8.31 -16.83 -24.71
C ASP A 55 8.86 -17.41 -23.39
N LYS A 56 9.23 -16.55 -22.44
CA LYS A 56 9.83 -16.90 -21.15
C LYS A 56 9.05 -16.35 -19.95
N VAL A 57 7.90 -15.71 -20.17
CA VAL A 57 7.07 -15.19 -19.06
C VAL A 57 6.37 -16.32 -18.32
N PHE A 58 6.15 -16.11 -17.04
CA PHE A 58 5.38 -16.96 -16.15
C PHE A 58 4.60 -16.09 -15.16
N ILE A 59 3.37 -16.47 -14.85
CA ILE A 59 2.61 -15.86 -13.77
C ILE A 59 2.14 -16.95 -12.81
N THR A 60 2.36 -16.73 -11.52
CA THR A 60 1.87 -17.66 -10.50
C THR A 60 0.35 -17.62 -10.45
N HIS A 61 -0.29 -18.72 -10.00
CA HIS A 61 -1.75 -18.72 -9.83
C HIS A 61 -2.18 -17.61 -8.85
N GLN A 62 -1.42 -17.43 -7.77
CA GLN A 62 -1.73 -16.42 -6.75
C GLN A 62 -1.65 -14.99 -7.34
N ALA A 63 -0.59 -14.65 -8.08
CA ALA A 63 -0.47 -13.35 -8.73
C ALA A 63 -1.58 -13.13 -9.78
N ALA A 64 -1.91 -14.16 -10.57
CA ALA A 64 -3.01 -14.10 -11.53
C ALA A 64 -4.37 -13.85 -10.83
N LYS A 65 -4.64 -14.57 -9.73
CA LYS A 65 -5.85 -14.40 -8.91
C LYS A 65 -5.94 -12.98 -8.34
N GLU A 66 -4.84 -12.44 -7.83
CA GLU A 66 -4.79 -11.08 -7.28
C GLU A 66 -4.99 -10.01 -8.36
N PHE A 67 -4.34 -10.13 -9.51
CA PHE A 67 -4.56 -9.26 -10.65
C PHE A 67 -6.04 -9.23 -11.05
N LEU A 68 -6.63 -10.41 -11.28
CA LEU A 68 -8.03 -10.53 -11.68
C LEU A 68 -8.98 -9.95 -10.62
N LYS A 69 -8.72 -10.20 -9.34
CA LYS A 69 -9.54 -9.68 -8.24
C LYS A 69 -9.49 -8.15 -8.15
N ASN A 70 -8.32 -7.55 -8.39
CA ASN A 70 -8.07 -6.14 -8.08
C ASN A 70 -8.20 -5.20 -9.28
N ARG A 71 -8.12 -5.68 -10.53
CA ARG A 71 -8.10 -4.81 -11.73
C ARG A 71 -9.27 -3.84 -11.83
N LEU A 72 -10.49 -4.27 -11.48
CA LEU A 72 -11.68 -3.42 -11.52
C LEU A 72 -11.62 -2.32 -10.46
N ASN A 73 -11.14 -2.65 -9.27
CA ASN A 73 -10.96 -1.69 -8.19
C ASN A 73 -9.87 -0.67 -8.51
N VAL A 74 -8.77 -1.10 -9.13
CA VAL A 74 -7.71 -0.19 -9.59
C VAL A 74 -8.25 0.75 -10.67
N THR A 75 -8.99 0.23 -11.65
CA THR A 75 -9.63 1.01 -12.71
C THR A 75 -10.59 2.05 -12.13
N ALA A 76 -11.48 1.64 -11.22
CA ALA A 76 -12.42 2.55 -10.57
C ALA A 76 -11.72 3.60 -9.70
N GLY A 77 -10.66 3.22 -8.97
CA GLY A 77 -9.85 4.13 -8.17
C GLY A 77 -9.18 5.20 -9.02
N GLN A 78 -8.55 4.81 -10.13
CA GLN A 78 -7.95 5.74 -11.09
C GLN A 78 -9.00 6.67 -11.71
N ALA A 79 -10.21 6.19 -12.00
CA ALA A 79 -11.30 7.02 -12.49
C ALA A 79 -11.79 8.06 -11.46
N GLU A 80 -11.74 7.73 -10.16
CA GLU A 80 -12.09 8.67 -9.09
C GLU A 80 -11.03 9.77 -8.91
N GLU A 81 -9.76 9.52 -9.20
CA GLU A 81 -8.71 10.56 -9.16
C GLU A 81 -8.97 11.67 -10.20
N TYR A 82 -9.42 11.32 -11.41
CA TYR A 82 -9.85 12.31 -12.40
C TYR A 82 -11.01 13.16 -11.88
N LYS A 83 -11.99 12.53 -11.22
CA LYS A 83 -13.14 13.23 -10.63
C LYS A 83 -12.71 14.19 -9.51
N LYS A 84 -11.79 13.78 -8.64
CA LYS A 84 -11.21 14.65 -7.60
C LYS A 84 -10.47 15.84 -8.22
N ALA A 85 -9.73 15.62 -9.29
CA ALA A 85 -9.04 16.70 -10.02
C ALA A 85 -10.05 17.70 -10.62
N ILE A 86 -11.11 17.20 -11.27
CA ILE A 86 -12.19 18.04 -11.83
C ILE A 86 -12.87 18.86 -10.73
N ILE A 87 -13.21 18.25 -9.59
CA ILE A 87 -13.79 18.95 -8.43
C ILE A 87 -12.83 20.03 -7.92
N SER A 88 -11.53 19.74 -7.85
CA SER A 88 -10.52 20.70 -7.38
C SER A 88 -10.39 21.92 -8.31
N ILE A 89 -10.41 21.71 -9.63
CA ILE A 89 -10.41 22.79 -10.62
C ILE A 89 -11.67 23.66 -10.46
N ASN A 90 -12.84 23.04 -10.34
CA ASN A 90 -14.11 23.76 -10.16
C ASN A 90 -14.16 24.56 -8.85
N ASN A 91 -13.65 23.99 -7.76
CA ASN A 91 -13.55 24.70 -6.48
C ASN A 91 -12.62 25.91 -6.58
N LEU A 92 -11.44 25.75 -7.22
CA LEU A 92 -10.52 26.86 -7.46
C LEU A 92 -11.18 27.97 -8.28
N LEU A 93 -11.87 27.62 -9.38
CA LEU A 93 -12.62 28.60 -10.19
C LEU A 93 -13.68 29.33 -9.37
N THR A 94 -14.41 28.62 -8.51
CA THR A 94 -15.46 29.19 -7.65
C THR A 94 -14.85 30.17 -6.64
N THR A 95 -13.75 29.79 -5.99
CA THR A 95 -13.03 30.65 -5.04
C THR A 95 -12.55 31.94 -5.73
N LEU A 96 -11.95 31.83 -6.91
CA LEU A 96 -11.41 32.97 -7.64
C LEU A 96 -12.49 33.87 -8.26
N SER A 97 -13.68 33.32 -8.55
CA SER A 97 -14.81 34.08 -9.12
C SER A 97 -15.70 34.74 -8.06
N SER A 98 -15.49 34.45 -6.77
CA SER A 98 -16.28 35.02 -5.68
C SER A 98 -16.04 36.54 -5.51
N ASN A 99 -17.04 37.24 -4.96
CA ASN A 99 -16.96 38.69 -4.69
C ASN A 99 -16.04 39.05 -3.51
N ASP A 100 -15.66 38.06 -2.69
CA ASP A 100 -14.74 38.21 -1.55
C ASP A 100 -13.26 37.97 -1.94
N ARG A 101 -12.95 38.07 -3.24
CA ARG A 101 -11.60 37.79 -3.76
C ARG A 101 -10.58 38.86 -3.36
N HIS A 102 -9.32 38.43 -3.24
CA HIS A 102 -8.19 39.30 -2.97
C HIS A 102 -7.97 40.28 -4.16
N PRO A 103 -7.78 41.60 -3.92
CA PRO A 103 -7.79 42.66 -4.96
C PRO A 103 -6.66 42.63 -6.02
N PHE A 104 -5.84 41.58 -6.08
CA PHE A 104 -4.66 41.52 -6.96
C PHE A 104 -4.88 40.75 -8.28
N LEU A 105 -6.04 40.11 -8.49
CA LEU A 105 -6.32 39.40 -9.74
C LEU A 105 -7.13 40.28 -10.71
N PRO A 106 -6.64 40.56 -11.93
CA PRO A 106 -7.40 41.34 -12.91
C PRO A 106 -8.64 40.60 -13.41
N ASP A 107 -9.80 41.27 -13.43
CA ASP A 107 -11.06 40.70 -13.92
C ASP A 107 -10.99 40.23 -15.38
N SER A 108 -10.06 40.78 -16.17
CA SER A 108 -9.81 40.36 -17.56
C SER A 108 -9.21 38.97 -17.71
N GLU A 109 -8.59 38.43 -16.66
CA GLU A 109 -7.95 37.11 -16.69
C GLU A 109 -8.92 35.98 -16.29
N LEU A 110 -9.97 36.28 -15.52
CA LEU A 110 -10.96 35.29 -15.08
C LEU A 110 -11.66 34.54 -16.23
N PRO A 111 -12.12 35.20 -17.32
CA PRO A 111 -12.69 34.49 -18.45
C PRO A 111 -11.69 33.56 -19.15
N LYS A 112 -10.41 33.96 -19.25
CA LYS A 112 -9.37 33.14 -19.87
C LYS A 112 -9.05 31.92 -19.02
N LEU A 113 -8.94 32.09 -17.71
CA LEU A 113 -8.75 31.00 -16.76
C LEU A 113 -9.92 30.02 -16.85
N LYS A 114 -11.17 30.52 -16.87
CA LYS A 114 -12.35 29.69 -17.02
C LYS A 114 -12.32 28.89 -18.32
N GLU A 115 -12.04 29.53 -19.45
CA GLU A 115 -11.95 28.85 -20.75
C GLU A 115 -10.88 27.74 -20.75
N TYR A 116 -9.71 28.01 -20.18
CA TYR A 116 -8.63 27.03 -20.10
C TYR A 116 -9.00 25.87 -19.16
N SER A 117 -9.59 26.17 -18.01
CA SER A 117 -10.08 25.17 -17.07
C SER A 117 -11.18 24.29 -17.66
N ASP A 118 -12.13 24.87 -18.42
CA ASP A 118 -13.18 24.12 -19.12
C ASP A 118 -12.56 23.14 -20.13
N LYS A 119 -11.51 23.55 -20.87
CA LYS A 119 -10.75 22.67 -21.77
C LYS A 119 -10.04 21.54 -21.01
N LEU A 120 -9.41 21.84 -19.88
CA LEU A 120 -8.75 20.84 -19.05
C LEU A 120 -9.76 19.84 -18.48
N ILE A 121 -10.90 20.32 -17.97
CA ILE A 121 -11.97 19.46 -17.46
C ILE A 121 -12.45 18.50 -18.55
N ALA A 122 -12.70 18.99 -19.77
CA ALA A 122 -13.12 18.13 -20.88
C ALA A 122 -12.09 17.03 -21.20
N ILE A 123 -10.79 17.33 -21.14
CA ILE A 123 -9.73 16.32 -21.31
C ILE A 123 -9.79 15.27 -20.19
N LEU A 124 -9.94 15.71 -18.93
CA LEU A 124 -10.01 14.80 -17.78
C LEU A 124 -11.26 13.93 -17.81
N GLU A 125 -12.40 14.47 -18.23
CA GLU A 125 -13.66 13.73 -18.41
C GLU A 125 -13.54 12.66 -19.51
N ASP A 126 -12.88 12.99 -20.63
CA ASP A 126 -12.63 12.02 -21.71
C ASP A 126 -11.71 10.88 -21.25
N GLN A 127 -10.63 11.20 -20.53
CA GLN A 127 -9.74 10.19 -19.95
C GLN A 127 -10.47 9.31 -18.92
N GLN A 128 -11.27 9.92 -18.04
CA GLN A 128 -12.09 9.19 -17.08
C GLN A 128 -13.04 8.22 -17.79
N LYS A 129 -13.72 8.68 -18.85
CA LYS A 129 -14.64 7.84 -19.63
C LYS A 129 -13.91 6.71 -20.34
N SER A 130 -12.76 6.97 -20.94
CA SER A 130 -11.91 5.97 -21.59
C SER A 130 -11.47 4.88 -20.62
N LEU A 131 -11.14 5.25 -19.38
CA LEU A 131 -10.77 4.32 -18.33
C LEU A 131 -11.97 3.50 -17.83
N LEU A 132 -13.12 4.13 -17.60
CA LEU A 132 -14.34 3.43 -17.19
C LEU A 132 -14.87 2.48 -18.26
N ALA A 133 -14.64 2.76 -19.55
CA ALA A 133 -14.97 1.84 -20.63
C ALA A 133 -14.23 0.49 -20.50
N LYS A 134 -13.05 0.48 -19.86
CA LYS A 134 -12.26 -0.74 -19.58
C LYS A 134 -12.91 -1.68 -18.58
N LEU A 135 -13.97 -1.25 -17.89
CA LEU A 135 -14.77 -2.17 -17.06
C LEU A 135 -15.54 -3.18 -17.92
N THR A 136 -15.73 -2.90 -19.21
CA THR A 136 -16.45 -3.76 -20.16
C THR A 136 -15.62 -4.16 -21.38
N ASP A 137 -14.78 -3.28 -21.90
CA ASP A 137 -13.92 -3.51 -23.06
C ASP A 137 -12.46 -3.24 -22.66
N ASP A 138 -11.80 -4.29 -22.18
CA ASP A 138 -10.55 -4.21 -21.43
C ASP A 138 -9.36 -4.68 -22.29
N GLU A 139 -8.75 -3.75 -23.03
CA GLU A 139 -7.63 -4.09 -23.89
C GLU A 139 -6.38 -4.53 -23.11
N ILE A 140 -6.29 -4.15 -21.82
CA ILE A 140 -5.19 -4.55 -20.93
C ILE A 140 -5.38 -6.01 -20.52
N LEU A 141 -6.60 -6.40 -20.14
CA LEU A 141 -6.92 -7.79 -19.86
C LEU A 141 -6.66 -8.69 -21.07
N ASP A 142 -7.07 -8.27 -22.27
CA ASP A 142 -6.80 -8.99 -23.51
C ASP A 142 -5.30 -9.15 -23.80
N PHE A 143 -4.50 -8.12 -23.51
CA PHE A 143 -3.05 -8.19 -23.63
C PHE A 143 -2.46 -9.21 -22.63
N VAL A 144 -2.88 -9.16 -21.37
CA VAL A 144 -2.41 -10.07 -20.31
C VAL A 144 -2.79 -11.52 -20.60
N GLU A 145 -4.02 -11.76 -21.06
CA GLU A 145 -4.51 -13.10 -21.45
C GLU A 145 -3.63 -13.70 -22.55
N LYS A 146 -3.38 -12.95 -23.63
CA LYS A 146 -2.50 -13.40 -24.72
C LYS A 146 -1.06 -13.61 -24.28
N LEU A 147 -0.54 -12.76 -23.39
CA LEU A 147 0.84 -12.84 -22.92
C LEU A 147 1.08 -14.13 -22.13
N PHE A 148 0.13 -14.50 -21.26
CA PHE A 148 0.25 -15.65 -20.35
C PHE A 148 -0.52 -16.90 -20.79
N ASP A 149 -1.02 -16.96 -22.02
CA ASP A 149 -1.64 -18.18 -22.56
C ASP A 149 -0.66 -19.38 -22.43
N GLY A 150 -1.12 -20.42 -21.73
CA GLY A 150 -0.33 -21.61 -21.39
C GLY A 150 0.82 -21.39 -20.39
N LYS A 151 0.95 -20.21 -19.76
CA LYS A 151 2.08 -19.81 -18.90
C LYS A 151 1.66 -19.39 -17.49
N THR A 152 0.44 -19.75 -17.08
CA THR A 152 -0.07 -19.55 -15.72
C THR A 152 0.17 -20.81 -14.89
N GLY A 153 0.67 -20.63 -13.66
CA GLY A 153 0.83 -21.72 -12.71
C GLY A 153 -0.51 -22.31 -12.26
N ASN A 154 -0.50 -23.57 -11.83
CA ASN A 154 -1.68 -24.22 -11.26
C ASN A 154 -1.93 -23.76 -9.82
N PRO A 155 -3.19 -23.74 -9.34
CA PRO A 155 -3.46 -23.53 -7.93
C PRO A 155 -2.82 -24.62 -7.07
N PHE A 156 -2.37 -24.24 -5.87
CA PHE A 156 -2.02 -25.22 -4.85
C PHE A 156 -3.26 -25.90 -4.29
N SER A 157 -3.10 -27.16 -3.87
CA SER A 157 -4.16 -27.87 -3.15
C SER A 157 -4.41 -27.23 -1.79
N HIS A 158 -5.57 -27.52 -1.20
CA HIS A 158 -5.90 -27.01 0.12
C HIS A 158 -4.88 -27.46 1.18
N GLU A 159 -4.44 -28.72 1.10
CA GLU A 159 -3.43 -29.29 2.00
C GLU A 159 -2.11 -28.51 1.91
N LYS A 160 -1.66 -28.22 0.68
CA LYS A 160 -0.45 -27.45 0.45
C LYS A 160 -0.56 -26.02 0.97
N LEU A 161 -1.72 -25.37 0.80
CA LEU A 161 -1.97 -24.05 1.37
C LEU A 161 -1.95 -24.06 2.91
N VAL A 162 -2.49 -25.10 3.55
CA VAL A 162 -2.41 -25.30 5.01
C VAL A 162 -0.96 -25.48 5.47
N GLU A 163 -0.14 -26.23 4.72
CA GLU A 163 1.29 -26.40 5.02
C GLU A 163 2.04 -25.07 4.92
N ILE A 164 1.85 -24.33 3.83
CA ILE A 164 2.47 -23.02 3.61
C ILE A 164 2.04 -22.03 4.70
N ALA A 165 0.76 -22.04 5.10
CA ALA A 165 0.27 -21.16 6.17
C ALA A 165 0.94 -21.46 7.52
N LYS A 166 1.12 -22.75 7.86
CA LYS A 166 1.83 -23.17 9.08
C LYS A 166 3.29 -22.75 9.07
N GLU A 167 3.97 -22.95 7.95
CA GLU A 167 5.34 -22.45 7.74
C GLU A 167 5.40 -20.93 7.85
N GLY A 168 4.42 -20.24 7.25
CA GLY A 168 4.30 -18.79 7.25
C GLY A 168 4.13 -18.19 8.64
N GLU A 169 3.39 -18.81 9.55
CA GLU A 169 3.31 -18.33 10.94
C GLU A 169 4.70 -18.25 11.59
N GLU A 170 5.52 -19.29 11.42
CA GLU A 170 6.85 -19.32 12.00
C GLU A 170 7.82 -18.37 11.28
N ARG A 171 7.79 -18.35 9.94
CA ARG A 171 8.58 -17.41 9.14
C ARG A 171 8.28 -15.96 9.54
N TYR A 172 7.01 -15.60 9.68
CA TYR A 172 6.62 -14.22 9.97
C TYR A 172 6.96 -13.82 11.40
N ARG A 173 6.87 -14.76 12.35
CA ARG A 173 7.33 -14.56 13.73
C ARG A 173 8.84 -14.33 13.81
N LEU A 174 9.61 -14.95 12.92
CA LEU A 174 11.07 -14.83 12.83
C LEU A 174 11.54 -13.80 11.80
N GLU A 175 10.63 -13.04 11.18
CA GLU A 175 10.94 -12.07 10.11
C GLU A 175 11.76 -12.69 8.96
N THR A 176 11.48 -13.95 8.64
CA THR A 176 12.08 -14.67 7.52
C THR A 176 11.31 -14.35 6.24
N PRO A 177 11.99 -13.85 5.18
CA PRO A 177 11.33 -13.44 3.94
C PRO A 177 10.80 -14.62 3.09
N PRO A 178 9.91 -14.35 2.12
CA PRO A 178 9.19 -13.11 1.90
C PRO A 178 7.81 -13.08 2.59
N GLY A 179 7.20 -11.91 2.71
CA GLY A 179 5.81 -11.69 3.11
C GLY A 179 5.58 -11.37 4.59
N TYR A 180 6.62 -11.37 5.45
CA TYR A 180 6.42 -11.11 6.89
C TYR A 180 5.88 -9.70 7.17
N LYS A 181 6.04 -8.75 6.24
CA LYS A 181 5.44 -7.42 6.34
C LYS A 181 3.92 -7.40 6.22
N ASP A 182 3.34 -8.47 5.70
CA ASP A 182 1.90 -8.61 5.53
C ASP A 182 1.20 -9.29 6.72
N ASN A 183 1.92 -9.57 7.81
CA ASN A 183 1.38 -10.25 8.99
C ASN A 183 0.18 -9.51 9.63
N LYS A 184 0.06 -8.20 9.41
CA LYS A 184 -1.06 -7.36 9.88
C LYS A 184 -2.30 -7.40 8.98
N LYS A 185 -2.26 -8.07 7.81
CA LYS A 185 -3.40 -8.11 6.88
C LYS A 185 -4.59 -8.88 7.48
N ASP A 186 -5.79 -8.36 7.24
CA ASP A 186 -7.04 -8.96 7.69
C ASP A 186 -7.34 -10.29 6.98
N ASN A 187 -7.52 -11.36 7.76
CA ASN A 187 -7.78 -12.71 7.29
C ASN A 187 -9.24 -13.16 7.49
N THR A 188 -10.16 -12.25 7.84
CA THR A 188 -11.58 -12.60 8.10
C THR A 188 -12.29 -13.21 6.89
N THR A 189 -11.90 -12.84 5.68
CA THR A 189 -12.55 -13.28 4.42
C THR A 189 -11.76 -14.34 3.66
N ASP A 190 -10.44 -14.37 3.81
CA ASP A 190 -9.54 -15.37 3.22
C ASP A 190 -8.43 -15.67 4.23
N PRO A 191 -8.40 -16.88 4.83
CA PRO A 191 -7.43 -17.24 5.86
C PRO A 191 -5.98 -17.25 5.34
N TYR A 192 -5.78 -17.24 4.03
CA TYR A 192 -4.47 -17.26 3.39
C TYR A 192 -4.02 -15.87 2.91
N ARG A 193 -4.84 -14.82 3.10
CA ARG A 193 -4.56 -13.48 2.54
C ARG A 193 -3.22 -12.93 2.98
N LYS A 194 -2.88 -13.03 4.27
CA LYS A 194 -1.56 -12.58 4.77
C LYS A 194 -0.38 -13.36 4.18
N TYR A 195 -0.60 -14.55 3.64
CA TYR A 195 0.45 -15.40 3.04
C TYR A 195 0.55 -15.28 1.52
N GLY A 196 -0.10 -14.30 0.89
CA GLY A 196 -0.10 -14.12 -0.56
C GLY A 196 1.32 -14.14 -1.16
N ASP A 197 2.21 -13.30 -0.64
CA ASP A 197 3.62 -13.20 -1.04
C ASP A 197 4.37 -14.52 -0.87
N LEU A 198 4.12 -15.23 0.24
CA LEU A 198 4.74 -16.53 0.50
C LEU A 198 4.22 -17.60 -0.47
N ILE A 199 2.93 -17.60 -0.80
CA ILE A 199 2.35 -18.51 -1.80
C ILE A 199 2.95 -18.23 -3.18
N VAL A 200 3.08 -16.96 -3.59
CA VAL A 200 3.76 -16.57 -4.83
C VAL A 200 5.19 -17.12 -4.84
N TRP A 201 5.93 -16.95 -3.75
CA TRP A 201 7.30 -17.46 -3.61
C TRP A 201 7.39 -18.98 -3.79
N HIS A 202 6.54 -19.76 -3.11
CA HIS A 202 6.50 -21.22 -3.28
C HIS A 202 6.14 -21.64 -4.71
N GLN A 203 5.24 -20.93 -5.38
CA GLN A 203 4.88 -21.23 -6.78
C GLN A 203 6.04 -20.95 -7.73
N ILE A 204 6.82 -19.91 -7.49
CA ILE A 204 8.05 -19.61 -8.24
C ILE A 204 9.10 -20.72 -8.03
N LEU A 205 9.32 -21.15 -6.79
CA LEU A 205 10.27 -22.22 -6.46
C LEU A 205 9.90 -23.54 -7.15
N GLU A 206 8.64 -23.97 -7.06
CA GLU A 206 8.19 -25.22 -7.69
C GLU A 206 8.26 -25.17 -9.22
N HIS A 207 7.93 -24.01 -9.82
CA HIS A 207 8.05 -23.82 -11.27
C HIS A 207 9.51 -23.87 -11.73
N SER A 208 10.41 -23.19 -11.03
CA SER A 208 11.86 -23.22 -11.29
C SER A 208 12.42 -24.65 -11.18
N ALA A 209 12.15 -25.35 -10.07
CA ALA A 209 12.66 -26.70 -9.82
C ALA A 209 12.19 -27.71 -10.88
N SER A 210 10.90 -27.65 -11.26
CA SER A 210 10.33 -28.55 -12.27
C SER A 210 10.89 -28.33 -13.67
N HIS A 211 11.23 -27.08 -14.03
CA HIS A 211 11.76 -26.74 -15.36
C HIS A 211 13.29 -26.68 -15.40
N LYS A 212 13.96 -26.71 -14.24
CA LYS A 212 15.41 -26.51 -14.08
C LYS A 212 15.87 -25.21 -14.75
N LYS A 213 15.17 -24.12 -14.43
CA LYS A 213 15.41 -22.80 -15.02
C LYS A 213 15.60 -21.75 -13.94
N SER A 214 16.55 -20.86 -14.17
CA SER A 214 16.71 -19.66 -13.34
C SER A 214 15.48 -18.77 -13.47
N VAL A 215 15.24 -17.92 -12.46
CA VAL A 215 14.08 -17.01 -12.46
C VAL A 215 14.53 -15.57 -12.23
N ILE A 216 13.94 -14.67 -13.01
CA ILE A 216 13.91 -13.24 -12.74
C ILE A 216 12.48 -12.90 -12.32
N PHE A 217 12.29 -12.43 -11.09
CA PHE A 217 10.99 -12.00 -10.60
C PHE A 217 10.84 -10.48 -10.75
N ILE A 218 9.76 -10.04 -11.39
CA ILE A 218 9.48 -8.62 -11.62
C ILE A 218 8.37 -8.18 -10.70
N THR A 219 8.67 -7.26 -9.79
CA THR A 219 7.73 -6.71 -8.81
C THR A 219 8.09 -5.27 -8.47
N ASP A 220 7.07 -4.43 -8.29
CA ASP A 220 7.24 -3.08 -7.73
C ASP A 220 6.97 -3.03 -6.21
N ASP A 221 6.79 -4.19 -5.57
CA ASP A 221 6.74 -4.28 -4.11
C ASP A 221 8.14 -3.98 -3.57
N LYS A 222 8.29 -2.86 -2.87
CA LYS A 222 9.57 -2.38 -2.32
C LYS A 222 9.70 -2.63 -0.81
N LYS A 223 8.89 -3.53 -0.26
CA LYS A 223 9.03 -3.93 1.14
C LYS A 223 10.39 -4.58 1.41
N ASP A 224 10.87 -4.42 2.64
CA ASP A 224 12.20 -4.87 3.08
C ASP A 224 12.36 -6.40 3.19
N ASP A 225 11.24 -7.13 3.08
CA ASP A 225 11.20 -8.59 3.05
C ASP A 225 11.48 -9.15 1.65
N TRP A 226 11.48 -8.31 0.61
CA TRP A 226 11.89 -8.67 -0.73
C TRP A 226 13.29 -8.14 -1.08
N TRP A 227 13.63 -6.95 -0.60
CA TRP A 227 14.83 -6.22 -1.00
C TRP A 227 15.83 -6.00 0.12
N LEU A 228 17.11 -6.13 -0.20
CA LEU A 228 18.19 -5.62 0.61
C LEU A 228 18.38 -4.13 0.31
N GLU A 229 18.08 -3.29 1.28
CA GLU A 229 18.25 -1.84 1.19
C GLU A 229 19.29 -1.32 2.17
N GLN A 230 20.06 -0.32 1.76
CA GLN A 230 20.99 0.40 2.63
C GLN A 230 20.95 1.89 2.30
N SER A 231 20.78 2.73 3.33
CA SER A 231 20.82 4.19 3.19
C SER A 231 19.88 4.71 2.08
N GLY A 232 18.67 4.13 1.98
CA GLY A 232 17.66 4.51 0.99
C GLY A 232 17.98 4.04 -0.44
N LYS A 233 18.93 3.12 -0.63
CA LYS A 233 19.23 2.52 -1.92
C LYS A 233 18.94 1.02 -1.89
N THR A 234 18.09 0.57 -2.81
CA THR A 234 17.89 -0.85 -3.11
C THR A 234 19.16 -1.44 -3.74
N ILE A 235 19.76 -2.43 -3.08
CA ILE A 235 21.03 -3.05 -3.50
C ILE A 235 20.77 -4.29 -4.34
N ALA A 236 19.96 -5.23 -3.84
CA ALA A 236 19.76 -6.56 -4.42
C ALA A 236 18.49 -7.19 -3.82
N PRO A 237 18.00 -8.33 -4.33
CA PRO A 237 17.12 -9.19 -3.55
C PRO A 237 17.73 -9.51 -2.19
N ARG A 238 16.89 -9.85 -1.20
CA ARG A 238 17.37 -10.38 0.08
C ARG A 238 18.30 -11.58 -0.13
N PRO A 239 19.49 -11.62 0.51
CA PRO A 239 20.39 -12.77 0.42
C PRO A 239 19.71 -14.10 0.76
N GLU A 240 18.81 -14.10 1.73
CA GLU A 240 18.04 -15.27 2.15
C GLU A 240 17.16 -15.84 1.02
N LEU A 241 16.59 -14.97 0.18
CA LEU A 241 15.79 -15.41 -0.97
C LEU A 241 16.66 -16.05 -2.05
N ILE A 242 17.85 -15.48 -2.30
CA ILE A 242 18.80 -16.02 -3.28
C ILE A 242 19.33 -17.38 -2.80
N GLU A 243 19.67 -17.50 -1.52
CA GLU A 243 20.17 -18.73 -0.91
C GLU A 243 19.09 -19.82 -0.88
N GLU A 244 17.89 -19.52 -0.37
CA GLU A 244 16.77 -20.46 -0.36
C GLU A 244 16.43 -20.96 -1.77
N PHE A 245 16.38 -20.04 -2.75
CA PHE A 245 16.06 -20.43 -4.12
C PHE A 245 17.11 -21.37 -4.71
N PHE A 246 18.39 -21.08 -4.51
CA PHE A 246 19.46 -21.95 -4.98
C PHE A 246 19.44 -23.31 -4.28
N GLU A 247 19.24 -23.35 -2.95
CA GLU A 247 19.16 -24.59 -2.19
C GLU A 247 18.01 -25.50 -2.66
N LYS A 248 16.85 -24.90 -3.00
CA LYS A 248 15.66 -25.65 -3.41
C LYS A 248 15.63 -26.03 -4.89
N THR A 249 16.36 -25.33 -5.75
CA THR A 249 16.22 -25.46 -7.22
C THR A 249 17.53 -25.77 -7.94
N GLU A 250 18.68 -25.53 -7.32
CA GLU A 250 20.00 -25.49 -7.94
C GLU A 250 20.11 -24.47 -9.10
N GLN A 251 19.19 -23.51 -9.16
CA GLN A 251 19.11 -22.45 -10.18
C GLN A 251 19.39 -21.06 -9.59
N LYS A 252 19.60 -20.06 -10.45
CA LYS A 252 19.84 -18.67 -10.03
C LYS A 252 18.54 -17.89 -9.92
N PHE A 253 18.53 -16.92 -9.00
CA PHE A 253 17.40 -16.01 -8.78
C PHE A 253 17.84 -14.56 -8.84
N TRP A 254 17.00 -13.69 -9.39
CA TRP A 254 17.16 -12.25 -9.32
C TRP A 254 15.81 -11.53 -9.35
N MET A 255 15.81 -10.24 -9.02
CA MET A 255 14.61 -9.41 -9.07
C MET A 255 14.85 -8.07 -9.78
N TYR A 256 13.82 -7.57 -10.43
CA TYR A 256 13.78 -6.20 -10.96
C TYR A 256 12.49 -5.50 -10.55
N THR A 257 12.61 -4.23 -10.18
CA THR A 257 11.49 -3.28 -10.26
C THR A 257 11.17 -2.98 -11.71
N VAL A 258 9.97 -2.46 -11.98
CA VAL A 258 9.50 -2.21 -13.36
C VAL A 258 10.40 -1.23 -14.09
N ASP A 259 10.88 -0.17 -13.42
CA ASP A 259 11.79 0.81 -14.01
C ASP A 259 13.11 0.16 -14.45
N ARG A 260 13.68 -0.70 -13.61
CA ARG A 260 14.92 -1.42 -13.91
C ARG A 260 14.72 -2.45 -15.01
N PHE A 261 13.61 -3.17 -14.99
CA PHE A 261 13.28 -4.14 -16.03
C PHE A 261 13.21 -3.47 -17.41
N ILE A 262 12.52 -2.34 -17.52
CA ILE A 262 12.41 -1.60 -18.78
C ILE A 262 13.77 -1.05 -19.23
N GLN A 263 14.60 -0.53 -18.32
CA GLN A 263 15.96 -0.09 -18.63
C GLN A 263 16.84 -1.23 -19.17
N GLU A 264 16.83 -2.40 -18.52
CA GLU A 264 17.61 -3.55 -18.97
C GLU A 264 17.08 -4.14 -20.28
N SER A 265 15.75 -4.21 -20.45
CA SER A 265 15.11 -4.59 -21.72
C SER A 265 15.51 -3.65 -22.85
N ALA A 266 15.53 -2.34 -22.61
CA ALA A 266 15.96 -1.35 -23.60
C ALA A 266 17.45 -1.52 -23.98
N LYS A 267 18.32 -1.70 -22.98
CA LYS A 267 19.75 -1.94 -23.17
C LYS A 267 20.01 -3.19 -24.03
N ILE A 268 19.31 -4.29 -23.74
CA ILE A 268 19.48 -5.56 -24.47
C ILE A 268 18.95 -5.45 -25.89
N SER A 269 17.82 -4.77 -26.09
CA SER A 269 17.25 -4.50 -27.42
C SER A 269 17.96 -3.37 -28.18
N LYS A 270 19.00 -2.75 -27.60
CA LYS A 270 19.71 -1.57 -28.13
C LYS A 270 18.76 -0.42 -28.49
N SER A 271 17.73 -0.26 -27.67
CA SER A 271 16.75 0.82 -27.77
C SER A 271 16.93 1.80 -26.61
N THR A 272 16.31 2.97 -26.71
CA THR A 272 16.30 3.99 -25.66
C THR A 272 14.90 4.16 -25.11
N VAL A 273 14.78 4.34 -23.80
CA VAL A 273 13.54 4.71 -23.12
C VAL A 273 13.67 6.14 -22.65
N ARG A 274 12.61 6.94 -22.79
CA ARG A 274 12.61 8.35 -22.39
C ARG A 274 12.60 8.45 -20.86
N ASP A 275 13.32 9.42 -20.32
CA ASP A 275 13.42 9.62 -18.86
C ASP A 275 12.03 9.86 -18.22
N GLU A 276 11.14 10.59 -18.91
CA GLU A 276 9.74 10.81 -18.49
C GLU A 276 8.99 9.51 -18.17
N VAL A 277 9.23 8.45 -18.93
CA VAL A 277 8.60 7.13 -18.73
C VAL A 277 9.11 6.50 -17.44
N ILE A 278 10.41 6.59 -17.20
CA ILE A 278 11.05 6.05 -15.98
C ILE A 278 10.58 6.83 -14.74
N GLU A 279 10.52 8.16 -14.84
CA GLU A 279 10.02 9.02 -13.77
C GLU A 279 8.56 8.71 -13.41
N GLU A 280 7.71 8.49 -14.42
CA GLU A 280 6.32 8.09 -14.19
C GLU A 280 6.21 6.73 -13.49
N ILE A 281 7.00 5.74 -13.92
CA ILE A 281 7.02 4.41 -13.30
C ILE A 281 7.44 4.49 -11.84
N ILE A 282 8.51 5.22 -11.54
CA ILE A 282 8.99 5.41 -10.18
C ILE A 282 7.91 6.10 -9.33
N LYS A 283 7.25 7.14 -9.87
CA LYS A 283 6.17 7.86 -9.19
C LYS A 283 5.00 6.93 -8.85
N VAL A 284 4.49 6.17 -9.83
CA VAL A 284 3.36 5.24 -9.60
C VAL A 284 3.75 4.15 -8.61
N SER A 285 4.99 3.65 -8.64
CA SER A 285 5.50 2.69 -7.66
C SER A 285 5.50 3.28 -6.24
N LEU A 286 5.93 4.53 -6.07
CA LEU A 286 5.88 5.22 -4.77
C LEU A 286 4.43 5.44 -4.30
N ASP A 287 3.56 5.96 -5.16
CA ASP A 287 2.15 6.22 -4.84
C ASP A 287 1.40 4.93 -4.49
N SER A 288 1.70 3.81 -5.16
CA SER A 288 1.07 2.51 -4.91
C SER A 288 1.54 1.89 -3.59
N ASN A 289 2.82 2.07 -3.23
CA ASN A 289 3.36 1.65 -1.94
C ASN A 289 2.81 2.52 -0.81
N GLU A 290 2.65 3.83 -1.04
CA GLU A 290 1.92 4.69 -0.12
C GLU A 290 0.52 4.16 0.08
N ILE A 291 -0.29 3.89 -0.97
CA ILE A 291 -1.64 3.32 -0.87
C ILE A 291 -1.68 1.99 -0.05
N ASN A 292 -0.67 1.12 -0.16
CA ASN A 292 -0.56 -0.08 0.69
C ASN A 292 -0.27 0.25 2.16
N LEU A 293 0.47 1.33 2.47
CA LEU A 293 0.57 1.89 3.83
C LEU A 293 -0.76 2.48 4.34
N PHE A 294 -1.72 2.82 3.46
CA PHE A 294 -3.10 3.19 3.85
C PHE A 294 -3.98 1.96 4.20
N GLU A 295 -3.55 0.71 3.96
CA GLU A 295 -4.24 -0.47 4.53
C GLU A 295 -3.96 -0.62 6.04
N ALA A 296 -2.90 0.00 6.58
CA ALA A 296 -2.72 0.16 8.02
C ALA A 296 -3.59 1.33 8.52
N PRO A 297 -4.28 1.19 9.67
CA PRO A 297 -5.09 2.27 10.19
C PRO A 297 -4.21 3.51 10.42
N SER A 298 -4.64 4.66 9.89
CA SER A 298 -3.89 5.92 10.03
C SER A 298 -3.77 6.40 11.48
N ILE A 299 -4.55 5.77 12.37
CA ILE A 299 -4.66 6.04 13.79
C ILE A 299 -4.69 4.68 14.49
N GLU A 300 -3.75 4.45 15.39
CA GLU A 300 -3.80 3.31 16.30
C GLU A 300 -4.18 3.82 17.70
N VAL A 301 -5.03 3.06 18.39
CA VAL A 301 -5.54 3.45 19.72
C VAL A 301 -5.21 2.35 20.72
N TYR A 302 -4.49 2.71 21.77
CA TYR A 302 -4.14 1.85 22.88
C TYR A 302 -4.78 2.39 24.15
N GLN A 303 -5.23 1.50 25.02
CA GLN A 303 -5.86 1.86 26.28
C GLN A 303 -5.20 1.10 27.43
N GLU A 304 -4.75 1.84 28.43
CA GLU A 304 -4.11 1.32 29.63
C GLU A 304 -4.97 1.72 30.85
N PRO A 305 -5.94 0.89 31.25
CA PRO A 305 -6.78 1.19 32.41
C PRO A 305 -5.97 1.15 33.71
N PHE A 306 -6.32 2.03 34.64
CA PHE A 306 -5.86 1.95 36.02
C PHE A 306 -6.58 0.82 36.75
N ASP A 307 -5.90 0.19 37.71
CA ASP A 307 -6.54 -0.73 38.63
C ASP A 307 -7.55 0.05 39.50
N SER A 308 -8.84 -0.19 39.27
CA SER A 308 -9.91 0.40 40.08
C SER A 308 -10.40 -0.60 41.13
N PRO A 309 -10.57 -0.18 42.39
CA PRO A 309 -11.16 -1.02 43.43
C PRO A 309 -12.70 -1.07 43.39
N VAL A 310 -13.37 -0.29 42.53
CA VAL A 310 -14.83 -0.18 42.44
C VAL A 310 -15.30 -0.08 40.98
N ASP A 311 -16.43 -0.71 40.64
CA ASP A 311 -16.93 -0.77 39.25
C ASP A 311 -17.54 0.57 38.79
N GLU A 312 -17.95 1.42 39.73
CA GLU A 312 -18.57 2.73 39.52
C GLU A 312 -17.56 3.83 39.16
N TRP A 313 -16.27 3.51 39.12
CA TRP A 313 -15.21 4.42 38.68
C TRP A 313 -14.19 3.70 37.80
N GLN A 314 -13.84 4.31 36.66
CA GLN A 314 -12.79 3.81 35.77
C GLN A 314 -11.92 4.97 35.29
N GLY A 315 -10.60 4.80 35.37
CA GLY A 315 -9.63 5.73 34.82
C GLY A 315 -8.52 5.01 34.08
N GLY A 316 -7.71 5.74 33.34
CA GLY A 316 -6.58 5.17 32.62
C GLY A 316 -5.96 6.13 31.62
N PHE A 317 -5.02 5.60 30.83
CA PHE A 317 -4.47 6.29 29.68
C PHE A 317 -5.11 5.80 28.39
N LEU A 318 -5.41 6.72 27.48
CA LEU A 318 -5.74 6.46 26.09
C LEU A 318 -4.63 7.06 25.23
N ILE A 319 -3.94 6.23 24.46
CA ILE A 319 -2.86 6.64 23.55
C ILE A 319 -3.40 6.58 22.13
N VAL A 320 -3.41 7.73 21.46
CA VAL A 320 -3.78 7.86 20.05
C VAL A 320 -2.50 8.08 19.26
N HIS A 321 -2.03 7.04 18.57
CA HIS A 321 -0.83 7.10 17.74
C HIS A 321 -1.20 7.47 16.31
N LEU A 322 -0.63 8.55 15.79
CA LEU A 322 -0.82 8.97 14.40
C LEU A 322 0.38 8.51 13.57
N ASN A 323 0.13 7.62 12.61
CA ASN A 323 1.17 7.08 11.72
C ASN A 323 1.67 8.13 10.71
N ARG A 324 0.95 9.24 10.53
CA ARG A 324 1.30 10.36 9.64
C ARG A 324 0.56 11.64 10.03
N PRO A 325 1.00 12.82 9.54
CA PRO A 325 0.31 14.06 9.84
C PRO A 325 -1.12 14.10 9.29
N MET A 326 -2.07 14.63 10.07
CA MET A 326 -3.49 14.68 9.66
C MET A 326 -4.26 15.84 10.29
N ARG A 327 -5.41 16.20 9.69
CA ARG A 327 -6.23 17.33 10.16
C ARG A 327 -7.04 17.03 11.42
N TYR A 328 -7.52 15.79 11.54
CA TYR A 328 -8.39 15.34 12.61
C TYR A 328 -8.01 13.92 12.98
N ALA A 329 -8.03 13.61 14.27
CA ALA A 329 -7.91 12.24 14.76
C ALA A 329 -8.99 11.96 15.81
N THR A 330 -9.38 10.70 15.96
CA THR A 330 -10.30 10.27 17.01
C THR A 330 -9.79 8.98 17.62
N GLY A 331 -9.64 8.97 18.94
CA GLY A 331 -9.41 7.78 19.73
C GLY A 331 -10.69 7.33 20.42
N THR A 332 -11.00 6.04 20.36
CA THR A 332 -12.14 5.45 21.07
C THR A 332 -11.62 4.53 22.17
N GLY A 333 -11.99 4.82 23.41
CA GLY A 333 -11.75 3.93 24.55
C GLY A 333 -13.02 3.19 24.96
N LYS A 334 -12.86 2.10 25.70
CA LYS A 334 -13.96 1.26 26.18
C LYS A 334 -13.94 1.17 27.70
N PHE A 335 -15.12 1.06 28.30
CA PHE A 335 -15.27 0.75 29.71
C PHE A 335 -15.43 -0.75 29.90
N ASN A 336 -14.69 -1.30 30.86
CA ASN A 336 -14.80 -2.71 31.23
C ASN A 336 -14.61 -2.88 32.75
N PRO A 337 -15.67 -3.24 33.50
CA PRO A 337 -17.03 -3.53 33.02
C PRO A 337 -17.75 -2.31 32.43
N LYS A 338 -18.85 -2.51 31.70
CA LYS A 338 -19.68 -1.38 31.24
C LYS A 338 -20.36 -0.70 32.44
N PHE A 339 -20.60 0.59 32.36
CA PHE A 339 -21.40 1.32 33.35
C PHE A 339 -22.89 0.95 33.25
N SER A 340 -23.62 1.16 34.35
CA SER A 340 -25.07 0.97 34.44
C SER A 340 -25.85 2.14 33.85
N SER A 341 -25.28 3.34 33.94
CA SER A 341 -25.79 4.59 33.37
C SER A 341 -24.69 5.32 32.58
N ILE A 342 -25.03 6.40 31.87
CA ILE A 342 -24.01 7.19 31.15
C ILE A 342 -23.16 7.90 32.22
N PRO A 343 -21.86 7.57 32.35
CA PRO A 343 -21.02 8.12 33.42
C PRO A 343 -20.70 9.59 33.15
N GLU A 344 -20.38 10.32 34.23
CA GLU A 344 -19.67 11.58 34.10
C GLU A 344 -18.25 11.28 33.61
N PHE A 345 -17.86 11.90 32.50
CA PHE A 345 -16.65 11.55 31.76
C PHE A 345 -15.77 12.76 31.53
N ASN A 346 -14.48 12.63 31.86
CA ASN A 346 -13.48 13.68 31.72
C ASN A 346 -12.22 13.16 31.04
N VAL A 347 -11.58 14.00 30.22
CA VAL A 347 -10.33 13.69 29.53
C VAL A 347 -9.38 14.87 29.60
N LYS A 348 -8.10 14.58 29.80
CA LYS A 348 -7.02 15.56 29.79
C LYS A 348 -5.88 15.10 28.88
N LEU A 349 -5.37 16.00 28.04
CA LEU A 349 -4.14 15.76 27.28
C LEU A 349 -2.93 15.79 28.22
N VAL A 350 -2.20 14.68 28.30
CA VAL A 350 -1.01 14.50 29.14
C VAL A 350 0.25 14.73 28.33
N ASP A 351 0.32 14.20 27.10
CA ASP A 351 1.50 14.32 26.25
C ASP A 351 1.14 14.39 24.76
N SER A 352 2.01 15.03 23.97
CA SER A 352 1.84 15.19 22.52
C SER A 352 3.19 15.40 21.83
N PRO A 353 3.29 15.23 20.51
CA PRO A 353 4.53 15.50 19.76
C PRO A 353 4.98 16.97 19.78
N TYR A 354 4.09 17.91 20.15
CA TYR A 354 4.43 19.32 20.25
C TYR A 354 5.07 19.68 21.60
N GLU A 355 6.10 20.52 21.58
CA GLU A 355 6.63 21.16 22.78
C GLU A 355 5.57 22.04 23.48
N ASN A 356 4.65 22.63 22.70
CA ASN A 356 3.56 23.46 23.21
C ASN A 356 2.21 22.72 23.12
N LYS A 357 1.71 22.24 24.26
CA LYS A 357 0.46 21.47 24.37
C LYS A 357 -0.80 22.26 23.98
N ASN A 358 -0.73 23.60 23.86
CA ASN A 358 -1.85 24.43 23.42
C ASN A 358 -2.09 24.40 21.89
N MET A 359 -1.22 23.71 21.14
CA MET A 359 -1.37 23.54 19.68
C MET A 359 -2.48 22.57 19.30
N VAL A 360 -2.92 21.73 20.25
CA VAL A 360 -3.98 20.72 20.06
C VAL A 360 -5.26 21.20 20.73
N THR A 361 -6.36 21.18 19.98
CA THR A 361 -7.72 21.32 20.50
C THR A 361 -8.27 19.93 20.79
N LEU A 362 -8.73 19.76 22.03
CA LEU A 362 -9.30 18.54 22.55
C LEU A 362 -10.82 18.72 22.70
N SER A 363 -11.60 17.82 22.13
CA SER A 363 -12.99 17.62 22.51
C SER A 363 -13.23 16.15 22.79
N PHE A 364 -14.13 15.83 23.71
CA PHE A 364 -14.38 14.46 24.11
C PHE A 364 -15.84 14.29 24.52
N GLY A 365 -16.32 13.05 24.49
CA GLY A 365 -17.69 12.76 24.86
C GLY A 365 -17.91 11.29 25.16
N CYS A 366 -18.81 11.03 26.10
CA CYS A 366 -19.29 9.73 26.49
C CYS A 366 -20.81 9.71 26.33
N GLY A 367 -21.29 9.17 25.20
CA GLY A 367 -22.72 9.11 24.86
C GLY A 367 -23.37 7.77 25.16
N THR A 368 -22.59 6.80 25.66
CA THR A 368 -23.03 5.44 25.94
C THR A 368 -22.47 4.98 27.30
N THR A 369 -22.89 3.81 27.77
CA THR A 369 -22.33 3.21 29.00
C THR A 369 -21.12 2.31 28.73
N ARG A 370 -20.66 2.22 27.46
CA ARG A 370 -19.69 1.21 27.00
C ARG A 370 -18.39 1.80 26.46
N ASP A 371 -18.44 3.00 25.92
CA ASP A 371 -17.33 3.61 25.22
C ASP A 371 -17.36 5.14 25.33
N PHE A 372 -16.20 5.72 25.00
CA PHE A 372 -15.99 7.15 24.95
C PHE A 372 -15.12 7.51 23.76
N ASN A 373 -15.25 8.75 23.29
CA ASN A 373 -14.47 9.26 22.17
C ASN A 373 -13.66 10.48 22.59
N VAL A 374 -12.44 10.55 22.07
CA VAL A 374 -11.50 11.67 22.21
C VAL A 374 -11.16 12.16 20.82
N HIS A 375 -11.52 13.40 20.52
CA HIS A 375 -11.30 14.03 19.22
C HIS A 375 -10.17 15.05 19.31
N LEU A 376 -9.26 14.99 18.34
CA LEU A 376 -8.11 15.87 18.23
C LEU A 376 -8.23 16.72 16.98
N LYS A 377 -7.85 17.99 17.11
CA LYS A 377 -7.68 18.92 15.99
C LYS A 377 -6.55 19.90 16.30
N ALA A 378 -5.58 20.07 15.39
CA ALA A 378 -4.61 21.14 15.52
C ALA A 378 -5.27 22.52 15.27
N ARG A 379 -4.84 23.57 15.98
CA ARG A 379 -5.45 24.91 15.86
C ARG A 379 -5.15 25.57 14.52
N ASP A 380 -3.88 25.62 14.15
CA ASP A 380 -3.39 26.40 13.00
C ASP A 380 -2.58 25.57 11.99
N THR A 381 -2.47 24.25 12.20
CA THR A 381 -1.63 23.32 11.41
C THR A 381 -2.27 21.92 11.28
N LEU A 382 -1.51 20.92 10.82
CA LEU A 382 -1.84 19.50 10.91
C LEU A 382 -1.33 18.93 12.24
N LEU A 383 -2.05 17.97 12.82
CA LEU A 383 -1.54 17.10 13.88
C LEU A 383 -0.29 16.37 13.36
N GLU A 384 0.83 16.46 14.07
CA GLU A 384 2.06 15.75 13.74
C GLU A 384 1.94 14.24 14.01
N ALA A 385 2.72 13.44 13.28
CA ALA A 385 2.83 12.01 13.53
C ALA A 385 3.44 11.75 14.90
N GLY A 386 3.00 10.70 15.58
CA GLY A 386 3.46 10.34 16.92
C GLY A 386 2.33 10.13 17.93
N ASN A 387 2.70 10.01 19.20
CA ASN A 387 1.78 9.67 20.29
C ASN A 387 1.11 10.91 20.89
N TYR A 388 -0.22 10.85 21.00
CA TYR A 388 -1.01 11.76 21.82
C TYR A 388 -1.58 10.97 22.99
N VAL A 389 -1.17 11.31 24.20
CA VAL A 389 -1.51 10.56 25.41
C VAL A 389 -2.55 11.35 26.21
N PHE A 390 -3.65 10.68 26.52
CA PHE A 390 -4.77 11.24 27.28
C PHE A 390 -4.96 10.47 28.57
N GLU A 391 -5.16 11.18 29.67
CA GLU A 391 -5.69 10.60 30.89
C GLU A 391 -7.21 10.76 30.87
N TYR A 392 -7.95 9.67 31.08
CA TYR A 392 -9.41 9.69 31.15
C TYR A 392 -9.89 9.24 32.52
N THR A 393 -11.02 9.77 32.96
CA THR A 393 -11.75 9.32 34.14
C THR A 393 -13.25 9.28 33.86
N ALA A 394 -13.93 8.29 34.41
CA ALA A 394 -15.37 8.08 34.30
C ALA A 394 -15.93 7.65 35.65
N SER A 395 -17.06 8.23 36.07
CA SER A 395 -17.74 7.86 37.31
C SER A 395 -19.25 7.94 37.23
N GLU A 396 -19.95 7.04 37.90
CA GLU A 396 -21.40 7.16 38.08
C GLU A 396 -21.75 8.14 39.20
N SER A 397 -22.78 8.96 38.99
CA SER A 397 -23.30 9.85 40.02
C SER A 397 -24.00 9.02 41.10
N ILE A 398 -23.46 9.00 42.32
CA ILE A 398 -24.17 8.45 43.48
C ILE A 398 -25.21 9.49 43.91
N GLU A 399 -26.46 9.33 43.49
CA GLU A 399 -27.57 10.01 44.16
C GLU A 399 -27.69 9.46 45.58
N PHE A 400 -27.21 10.21 46.58
CA PHE A 400 -27.58 9.97 47.97
C PHE A 400 -29.09 10.21 48.09
N LYS A 401 -29.88 9.13 48.19
CA LYS A 401 -31.22 9.22 48.75
C LYS A 401 -31.07 9.65 50.21
N GLU A 402 -31.44 10.89 50.51
CA GLU A 402 -31.68 11.31 51.90
C GLU A 402 -32.75 10.38 52.49
N GLU A 403 -32.36 9.55 53.45
CA GLU A 403 -33.28 8.81 54.31
C GLU A 403 -34.06 9.82 55.16
N LYS A 404 -35.39 9.73 55.08
CA LYS A 404 -36.35 10.52 55.87
C LYS A 404 -36.65 9.88 57.21
#